data_AF-A0A954XGN3-F1
#
_entry.id   AF-A0A954XGN3-F1
#
_cell.length_a   1.000
_cell.length_b   1.000
_cell.length_c   1.000
_cell.angle_alpha   90.00
_cell.angle_beta   90.00
_cell.angle_gamma   90.00
#
_symmetry.space_group_name_H-M   'P 1'
#
loop_
_entity.id
_entity.type
_entity.pdbx_description
1 polymer ?
#
loop_
_entity_poly.entity_id
_entity_poly.type
_entity_poly.pdbx_seq_one_letter_code
_entity_poly.pdbx_strand_id
1 'polypeptide(L)'
;NPGNSGGPLCDTHGYVIGMVTAKSANSLGVDSYGMAIPADRLALFLQENLPEFAATDQPAPDELAWDAVDRLVSPAVLTILKLK
;
A
#
# COMPACT_ATOMS: atom_id res chain seq x y z
N ASN A 1 -1.71 -10.79 -8.77
CA ASN A 1 -3.09 -10.68 -9.25
C ASN A 1 -3.15 -9.45 -10.15
N PRO A 2 -3.60 -9.52 -11.42
CA PRO A 2 -3.89 -8.31 -12.20
C PRO A 2 -4.93 -7.47 -11.44
N GLY A 3 -4.73 -6.15 -11.36
CA GLY A 3 -5.67 -5.23 -10.69
C GLY A 3 -5.19 -4.64 -9.37
N ASN A 4 -4.14 -5.18 -8.74
CA ASN A 4 -3.58 -4.59 -7.51
C ASN A 4 -2.55 -3.50 -7.79
N SER A 5 -1.95 -3.49 -8.99
CA SER A 5 -0.95 -2.48 -9.37
C SER A 5 -1.57 -1.08 -9.37
N GLY A 6 -0.90 -0.14 -8.71
CA GLY A 6 -1.39 1.22 -8.45
C GLY A 6 -2.18 1.37 -7.15
N GLY A 7 -2.52 0.27 -6.47
CA GLY A 7 -3.17 0.30 -5.17
C GLY A 7 -2.18 0.56 -4.00
N PRO A 8 -2.66 1.10 -2.87
CA PRO A 8 -1.84 1.31 -1.69
C PRO A 8 -1.56 -0.01 -0.97
N LEU A 9 -0.36 -0.11 -0.40
CA LEU A 9 -0.02 -1.05 0.65
C LEU A 9 -0.10 -0.29 1.98
N CYS A 10 -0.91 -0.79 2.92
CA CYS A 10 -1.16 -0.11 4.20
C CYS A 10 -0.62 -0.87 5.41
N ASP A 11 -0.34 -0.14 6.49
CA ASP A 11 -0.09 -0.71 7.81
C ASP A 11 -1.38 -0.91 8.64
N THR A 12 -1.23 -1.37 9.88
CA THR A 12 -2.34 -1.59 10.83
C THR A 12 -3.04 -0.31 11.32
N HIS A 13 -2.50 0.87 11.01
CA HIS A 13 -3.12 2.16 11.33
C HIS A 13 -3.81 2.78 10.10
N GLY A 14 -3.79 2.09 8.96
CA GLY A 14 -4.37 2.56 7.70
C GLY A 14 -3.46 3.51 6.93
N TYR A 15 -2.19 3.67 7.31
CA TYR A 15 -1.26 4.50 6.55
C TYR A 15 -0.74 3.81 5.32
N VAL A 16 -0.65 4.55 4.22
CA VAL A 16 0.01 4.08 3.01
C VAL A 16 1.52 4.01 3.25
N ILE A 17 2.06 2.79 3.25
CA ILE A 17 3.50 2.51 3.37
C ILE A 17 4.15 2.17 2.03
N GLY A 18 3.36 1.99 0.97
CA GLY A 18 3.86 1.88 -0.41
C GLY A 18 2.76 1.75 -1.46
N MET A 19 3.14 1.64 -2.72
CA MET A 19 2.22 1.42 -3.85
C MET A 19 2.61 0.15 -4.59
N VAL A 20 1.69 -0.81 -4.65
CA VAL A 20 1.90 -2.09 -5.32
C VAL A 20 2.19 -1.84 -6.79
N THR A 21 3.32 -2.37 -7.28
CA THR A 21 3.77 -2.07 -8.65
C THR A 21 4.04 -3.35 -9.44
N ALA A 22 4.63 -4.36 -8.79
CA ALA A 22 5.08 -5.56 -9.47
C ALA A 22 4.87 -6.82 -8.62
N LYS A 23 5.01 -7.98 -9.28
CA LYS A 23 5.10 -9.28 -8.63
C LYS A 23 6.22 -10.10 -9.28
N SER A 24 6.84 -11.02 -8.54
CA SER A 24 7.77 -11.96 -9.15
C SER A 24 7.04 -12.86 -10.16
N ALA A 25 7.71 -13.18 -11.26
CA ALA A 25 7.23 -14.20 -12.18
C ALA A 25 7.34 -15.56 -11.49
N ASN A 26 6.28 -16.36 -11.58
CA ASN A 26 6.28 -17.68 -10.99
C ASN A 26 6.95 -18.65 -11.98
N SER A 27 8.15 -19.13 -11.65
CA SER A 27 8.73 -20.30 -12.30
C SER A 27 9.00 -21.32 -11.21
N LEU A 28 8.49 -22.54 -11.39
CA LEU A 28 8.82 -23.73 -10.57
C LEU A 28 8.11 -23.88 -9.20
N GLY A 29 6.95 -23.26 -8.97
CA GLY A 29 6.06 -23.67 -7.86
C GLY A 29 6.33 -23.00 -6.51
N VAL A 30 6.96 -21.84 -6.52
CA VAL A 30 7.10 -20.97 -5.33
C VAL A 30 6.01 -19.90 -5.33
N ASP A 31 5.44 -19.58 -4.17
CA ASP A 31 4.50 -18.46 -4.05
C ASP A 31 5.13 -17.16 -4.55
N SER A 32 4.39 -16.41 -5.38
CA SER A 32 4.90 -15.15 -5.96
C SER A 32 5.03 -14.06 -4.90
N TYR A 33 6.12 -13.29 -4.94
CA TYR A 33 6.33 -12.13 -4.07
C TYR A 33 5.70 -10.88 -4.69
N GLY A 34 4.96 -10.11 -3.89
CA GLY A 34 4.50 -8.77 -4.25
C GLY A 34 5.59 -7.73 -3.95
N MET A 35 5.70 -6.71 -4.80
CA MET A 35 6.64 -5.61 -4.66
C MET A 35 5.90 -4.28 -4.75
N ALA A 36 6.25 -3.36 -3.86
CA ALA A 36 5.69 -2.02 -3.80
C ALA A 36 6.80 -0.96 -3.83
N ILE A 37 6.51 0.20 -4.43
CA ILE A 37 7.35 1.38 -4.30
C ILE A 37 7.12 1.96 -2.89
N PRO A 38 8.17 2.19 -2.09
CA PRO A 38 8.05 2.75 -0.74
C PRO A 38 7.38 4.13 -0.71
N ALA A 39 6.60 4.41 0.35
CA ALA A 39 5.84 5.67 0.48
C ALA A 39 6.72 6.93 0.52
N ASP A 40 7.92 6.87 1.10
CA ASP A 40 8.87 7.99 1.09
C ASP A 40 9.31 8.36 -0.33
N ARG A 41 9.55 7.36 -1.18
CA ARG A 41 9.87 7.56 -2.61
C ARG A 41 8.68 8.11 -3.38
N LEU A 42 7.46 7.67 -3.07
CA LEU A 42 6.25 8.23 -3.65
C LEU A 42 6.05 9.69 -3.27
N ALA A 43 6.23 10.03 -1.98
CA ALA A 43 6.09 11.39 -1.49
C ALA A 43 7.07 12.34 -2.18
N LEU A 44 8.34 11.94 -2.34
CA LEU A 44 9.33 12.72 -3.08
C LEU A 44 8.90 12.95 -4.53
N PHE A 45 8.50 11.88 -5.24
CA PHE A 45 8.03 12.00 -6.61
C PHE A 45 6.82 12.94 -6.74
N LEU A 46 5.86 12.85 -5.81
CA LEU A 46 4.66 13.70 -5.81
C LEU A 46 5.02 15.16 -5.50
N GLN A 47 5.92 15.43 -4.55
CA GLN A 47 6.39 16.80 -4.27
C GLN A 47 7.08 17.43 -5.47
N GLU A 48 7.85 16.65 -6.23
CA GLU A 48 8.55 17.11 -7.44
C GLU A 48 7.59 17.39 -8.61
N ASN A 49 6.50 16.64 -8.72
CA ASN A 49 5.65 16.62 -9.93
C ASN A 49 4.24 17.19 -9.72
N LEU A 50 3.79 17.36 -8.47
CA LEU A 50 2.50 17.92 -8.08
C LEU A 50 2.71 19.04 -7.04
N PRO A 51 2.79 20.31 -7.47
CA PRO A 51 3.13 21.44 -6.59
C PRO A 51 2.20 21.62 -5.38
N GLU A 52 0.96 21.13 -5.47
CA GLU A 52 -0.05 21.22 -4.41
C GLU A 52 -0.02 20.02 -3.45
N PHE A 53 0.82 19.01 -3.71
CA PHE A 53 0.90 17.84 -2.87
C PHE A 53 1.58 18.19 -1.53
N ALA A 54 0.81 18.08 -0.45
CA ALA A 54 1.31 18.13 0.92
C ALA A 54 1.04 16.79 1.59
N ALA A 55 2.09 16.14 2.10
CA ALA A 55 1.93 14.98 2.95
C ALA A 55 1.17 15.38 4.22
N THR A 56 0.27 14.53 4.69
CA THR A 56 -0.49 14.82 5.90
C THR A 56 0.35 14.44 7.13
N ASP A 57 0.55 15.37 8.06
CA ASP A 57 1.16 15.09 9.37
C ASP A 57 0.11 14.63 10.40
N GLN A 58 -1.00 14.03 9.94
CA GLN A 58 -2.01 13.53 10.87
C GLN A 58 -1.37 12.45 11.75
N PRO A 59 -1.55 12.51 13.09
CA PRO A 59 -1.03 11.50 14.00
C PRO A 59 -1.67 10.16 13.71
N ALA A 60 -0.94 9.09 14.06
CA ALA A 60 -1.39 7.72 13.85
C ALA A 60 -2.78 7.54 14.46
N PRO A 61 -3.79 7.12 13.68
CA PRO A 61 -4.99 6.56 14.25
C PRO A 61 -4.59 5.46 15.25
N ASP A 62 -5.42 5.22 16.26
CA ASP A 62 -5.29 4.01 17.07
C ASP A 62 -5.22 2.78 16.14
N GLU A 63 -4.53 1.72 16.58
CA GLU A 63 -4.43 0.47 15.82
C GLU A 63 -5.83 0.03 15.38
N LEU A 64 -6.04 -0.06 14.06
CA LEU A 64 -7.33 -0.38 13.49
C LEU A 64 -7.44 -1.90 13.34
N ALA A 65 -8.62 -2.42 13.68
CA ALA A 65 -8.97 -3.76 13.25
C ALA A 65 -8.97 -3.83 11.72
N TRP A 66 -8.52 -4.95 11.15
CA TRP A 66 -8.32 -5.06 9.71
C TRP A 66 -9.59 -4.88 8.87
N ASP A 67 -10.76 -5.20 9.42
CA ASP A 67 -12.06 -4.93 8.80
C ASP A 67 -12.41 -3.44 8.78
N ALA A 68 -11.86 -2.64 9.70
CA ALA A 68 -11.97 -1.19 9.66
C ALA A 68 -11.03 -0.61 8.60
N VAL A 69 -9.81 -1.14 8.46
CA VAL A 69 -8.87 -0.77 7.39
C VAL A 69 -9.46 -1.09 6.02
N ASP A 70 -10.03 -2.28 5.84
CA ASP A 70 -10.69 -2.71 4.59
C ASP A 70 -11.83 -1.76 4.17
N ARG A 71 -12.60 -1.24 5.13
CA ARG A 71 -13.66 -0.27 4.89
C ARG A 71 -13.17 1.12 4.49
N LEU A 72 -11.93 1.48 4.82
CA LEU A 72 -11.33 2.77 4.47
C LEU A 72 -10.72 2.76 3.05
N VAL A 73 -10.34 1.58 2.56
CA VAL A 73 -9.70 1.44 1.26
C VAL A 73 -10.74 1.09 0.18
N SER A 74 -10.46 1.48 -1.07
CA SER A 74 -11.32 1.10 -2.20
C SER A 74 -11.39 -0.43 -2.33
N PRO A 75 -12.52 -1.02 -2.78
CA PRO A 75 -12.62 -2.46 -3.04
C PRO A 75 -11.57 -3.02 -4.02
N ALA A 76 -10.85 -2.16 -4.74
CA ALA A 76 -9.73 -2.52 -5.62
C ALA A 76 -8.37 -2.65 -4.90
N VAL A 77 -8.29 -2.36 -3.60
CA VAL A 77 -7.05 -2.38 -2.82
C VAL A 77 -6.75 -3.79 -2.30
N LEU A 78 -5.49 -4.23 -2.45
CA LEU A 78 -5.04 -5.50 -1.88
C LEU A 78 -4.51 -5.30 -0.46
N THR A 79 -5.16 -5.93 0.51
CA THR A 79 -4.70 -6.03 1.89
C THR A 79 -4.07 -7.41 2.13
N ILE A 80 -2.80 -7.48 2.55
CA ILE A 80 -2.14 -8.75 2.91
C ILE A 80 -2.11 -8.86 4.43
N LEU A 81 -2.87 -9.81 4.98
CA LEU A 81 -2.92 -10.08 6.41
C LEU A 81 -1.90 -11.17 6.77
N LYS A 82 -0.91 -10.83 7.59
CA LYS A 82 -0.04 -11.82 8.23
C LYS A 82 -0.71 -12.32 9.50
N LEU A 83 -1.36 -13.47 9.42
CA LEU A 83 -1.89 -14.17 10.58
C LEU A 83 -0.72 -14.73 11.42
N LYS A 84 -0.79 -14.56 12.74
CA LYS A 84 0.15 -15.19 13.68
C LYS A 84 -0.19 -16.66 13.86
#